data_AF-A0A0C1VNR9-F1
#
_entry.id   AF-A0A0C1VNR9-F1
#
_cell.length_a   1.000
_cell.length_b   1.000
_cell.length_c   1.000
_cell.angle_alpha   90.00
_cell.angle_beta   90.00
_cell.angle_gamma   90.00
#
_symmetry.space_group_name_H-M   'P 1'
#
loop_
_entity.id
_entity.type
_entity.pdbx_description
1 polymer ?
#
loop_
_entity_poly.entity_id
_entity_poly.type
_entity_poly.pdbx_seq_one_letter_code
_entity_poly.pdbx_strand_id
1 'polypeptide(L)'
;MEMKKAQQSSRIVQSGLSLGLLLACAQFSTPVLAEGFLCQASQASNKELPVLEQSCPIGKGVWGKKVPQGGNDFFWIQCGLLPKPMSLAKAKPIYGKITTDVWMKPEQKGYRCLIGPYTEFAKASQDLQRVKTLSTYKEAFIRVVGKGTSEPVKQTKPMPKPAAKAKPVTPVAPVAATRPNTDAFKAKETPAKAAPKQASQPVAKPTQAPKPAQPIISNDTVQVRLKTILQGKTFVVPYLVENNNQFYMEHGKPWNRLNYASSKKVCQQLSMDLASVSEFKTLRASGVMEKNNWPLQLPYWGKDKKGLFADREPNQLTGTSLLNVICVK
;
A
#
# COMPACT_ATOMS: atom_id res chain seq x y z
N MET A 1 67.93 31.21 48.30
CA MET A 1 68.11 31.95 47.04
C MET A 1 66.96 31.56 46.14
N GLU A 2 66.28 32.53 45.52
CA GLU A 2 65.20 32.29 44.54
C GLU A 2 65.70 32.46 43.10
N MET A 3 64.79 32.30 42.14
CA MET A 3 64.93 32.49 40.68
C MET A 3 65.52 31.27 39.93
N LYS A 4 65.11 30.95 38.69
CA LYS A 4 64.11 31.62 37.82
C LYS A 4 63.39 30.64 36.86
N LYS A 5 62.41 31.19 36.14
CA LYS A 5 61.48 30.56 35.17
C LYS A 5 61.85 30.97 33.72
N ALA A 6 61.34 30.21 32.74
CA ALA A 6 61.25 30.44 31.26
C ALA A 6 61.87 29.26 30.47
N GLN A 7 61.34 28.73 29.36
CA GLN A 7 60.55 29.23 28.21
C GLN A 7 61.34 29.98 27.12
N GLN A 8 61.63 29.29 26.02
CA GLN A 8 61.47 29.67 24.59
C GLN A 8 61.84 28.43 23.75
N SER A 9 61.08 27.95 22.75
CA SER A 9 60.39 28.56 21.61
C SER A 9 61.31 28.91 20.44
N SER A 10 61.30 28.07 19.39
CA SER A 10 61.39 28.51 17.98
C SER A 10 60.84 27.45 17.02
N ARG A 11 60.34 27.92 15.87
CA ARG A 11 59.95 27.12 14.68
C ARG A 11 61.17 27.11 13.71
N ILE A 12 61.20 26.56 12.49
CA ILE A 12 60.16 26.26 11.48
C ILE A 12 60.83 25.40 10.36
N VAL A 13 60.10 24.49 9.66
CA VAL A 13 60.25 24.09 8.21
C VAL A 13 61.67 23.68 7.69
N GLN A 14 61.94 22.64 6.88
CA GLN A 14 61.26 21.55 6.16
C GLN A 14 62.36 20.46 5.88
N SER A 15 62.21 19.32 5.19
CA SER A 15 61.12 18.59 4.50
C SER A 15 61.51 17.09 4.41
N GLY A 16 60.63 16.21 3.90
CA GLY A 16 61.01 14.85 3.52
C GLY A 16 59.87 13.84 3.45
N LEU A 17 59.84 13.01 2.40
CA LEU A 17 58.81 11.98 2.16
C LEU A 17 58.93 10.80 3.15
N SER A 18 57.79 10.32 3.65
CA SER A 18 57.50 8.88 3.72
C SER A 18 56.00 8.63 3.82
N LEU A 19 55.44 7.86 2.87
CA LEU A 19 54.01 7.61 2.72
C LEU A 19 53.61 6.32 3.45
N GLY A 20 53.26 6.42 4.73
CA GLY A 20 53.08 5.28 5.66
C GLY A 20 51.65 4.78 5.87
N LEU A 21 50.92 4.48 4.78
CA LEU A 21 49.68 3.67 4.71
C LEU A 21 48.81 3.55 6.00
N LEU A 22 48.16 4.63 6.42
CA LEU A 22 47.03 4.52 7.36
C LEU A 22 45.87 3.77 6.70
N LEU A 23 45.53 2.58 7.20
CA LEU A 23 44.36 1.85 6.74
C LEU A 23 43.09 2.62 7.09
N ALA A 24 42.52 3.30 6.10
CA ALA A 24 41.15 3.79 6.17
C ALA A 24 40.19 2.59 6.21
N CYS A 25 39.79 2.18 7.43
CA CYS A 25 38.65 1.30 7.64
C CYS A 25 37.35 2.03 7.26
N ALA A 26 37.16 2.26 5.96
CA ALA A 26 35.93 2.73 5.39
C ALA A 26 34.84 1.72 5.73
N GLN A 27 34.04 2.04 6.75
CA GLN A 27 32.89 1.22 7.10
C GLN A 27 31.83 1.42 6.01
N PHE A 28 31.92 0.56 4.99
CA PHE A 28 30.87 0.35 4.02
C PHE A 28 29.67 -0.28 4.72
N SER A 29 28.95 0.56 5.47
CA SER A 29 27.57 0.32 5.89
C SER A 29 26.74 0.18 4.63
N THR A 30 26.68 -1.03 4.09
CA THR A 30 25.78 -1.35 2.99
C THR A 30 24.37 -1.00 3.47
N PRO A 31 23.59 -0.23 2.69
CA PRO A 31 22.20 -0.04 3.01
C PRO A 31 21.55 -1.41 2.91
N VAL A 32 21.22 -2.00 4.07
CA VAL A 32 20.37 -3.20 4.14
C VAL A 32 18.97 -2.73 3.76
N LEU A 33 18.76 -2.58 2.45
CA LEU A 33 17.45 -2.45 1.83
C LEU A 33 16.72 -3.77 2.03
N ALA A 34 16.11 -3.87 3.21
CA ALA A 34 15.08 -4.83 3.47
C ALA A 34 13.80 -4.34 2.77
N GLU A 35 13.76 -4.43 1.43
CA GLU A 35 12.49 -4.36 0.70
C GLU A 35 11.55 -5.43 1.27
N GLY A 36 10.66 -4.99 2.18
CA GLY A 36 9.42 -5.69 2.43
C GLY A 36 8.71 -5.85 1.09
N PHE A 37 8.31 -7.08 0.76
CA PHE A 37 7.78 -7.38 -0.56
C PHE A 37 6.35 -6.84 -0.71
N LEU A 38 6.22 -5.55 -0.99
CA LEU A 38 4.95 -4.82 -0.98
C LEU A 38 4.55 -4.43 -2.40
N CYS A 39 3.79 -5.31 -3.06
CA CYS A 39 3.12 -4.94 -4.30
C CYS A 39 2.10 -3.83 -4.05
N GLN A 40 2.35 -2.66 -4.62
CA GLN A 40 1.36 -1.58 -4.67
C GLN A 40 0.10 -2.04 -5.40
N ALA A 41 -1.06 -1.67 -4.85
CA ALA A 41 -2.36 -2.02 -5.38
C ALA A 41 -3.33 -0.83 -5.25
N SER A 42 -4.23 -0.70 -6.22
CA SER A 42 -5.30 0.31 -6.22
C SER A 42 -6.64 -0.32 -6.54
N GLN A 43 -7.72 0.23 -6.00
CA GLN A 43 -9.08 -0.17 -6.35
C GLN A 43 -9.84 1.10 -6.77
N ALA A 44 -10.23 1.19 -8.04
CA ALA A 44 -10.84 2.39 -8.61
C ALA A 44 -12.24 2.66 -8.04
N SER A 45 -13.05 1.61 -7.88
CA SER A 45 -14.32 1.66 -7.18
C SER A 45 -14.60 0.39 -6.39
N ASN A 46 -15.52 0.51 -5.42
CA ASN A 46 -16.03 -0.59 -4.63
C ASN A 46 -16.96 -1.57 -5.39
N LYS A 47 -17.02 -1.46 -6.72
CA LYS A 47 -17.71 -2.39 -7.64
C LYS A 47 -16.72 -3.15 -8.55
N GLU A 48 -15.43 -2.88 -8.39
CA GLU A 48 -14.33 -3.43 -9.17
C GLU A 48 -13.38 -4.23 -8.27
N LEU A 49 -12.64 -5.14 -8.88
CA LEU A 49 -11.59 -5.89 -8.18
C LEU A 49 -10.37 -4.99 -7.91
N PRO A 50 -9.62 -5.24 -6.83
CA PRO A 50 -8.33 -4.58 -6.63
C PRO A 50 -7.36 -4.91 -7.78
N VAL A 51 -6.59 -3.91 -8.19
CA VAL A 51 -5.63 -3.97 -9.29
C VAL A 51 -4.22 -3.79 -8.73
N LEU A 52 -3.41 -4.85 -8.84
CA LEU A 52 -1.97 -4.82 -8.57
C LEU A 52 -1.27 -4.04 -9.69
N GLU A 53 -0.15 -3.38 -9.39
CA GLU A 53 0.64 -2.74 -10.46
C GLU A 53 1.27 -3.73 -11.44
N GLN A 54 1.56 -3.28 -12.67
CA GLN A 54 2.26 -4.08 -13.68
C GLN A 54 3.66 -4.50 -13.23
N SER A 55 4.29 -3.69 -12.36
CA SER A 55 5.58 -3.92 -11.70
C SER A 55 5.55 -5.07 -10.69
N CYS A 56 4.40 -5.35 -10.06
CA CYS A 56 4.27 -6.33 -8.98
C CYS A 56 4.82 -7.70 -9.38
N PRO A 57 5.91 -8.18 -8.76
CA PRO A 57 6.39 -9.52 -9.03
C PRO A 57 5.45 -10.54 -8.38
N ILE A 58 5.05 -11.54 -9.18
CA ILE A 58 4.10 -12.58 -8.76
C ILE A 58 4.76 -13.96 -8.71
N GLY A 59 6.08 -14.01 -8.86
CA GLY A 59 6.87 -15.22 -8.67
C GLY A 59 6.73 -16.26 -9.77
N LYS A 60 7.43 -17.38 -9.57
CA LYS A 60 7.45 -18.52 -10.50
C LYS A 60 6.28 -19.47 -10.21
N GLY A 61 5.69 -20.07 -11.23
CA GLY A 61 4.66 -21.10 -11.05
C GLY A 61 5.25 -22.37 -10.44
N VAL A 62 4.52 -22.99 -9.51
CA VAL A 62 4.89 -24.27 -8.89
C VAL A 62 3.77 -25.29 -9.08
N TRP A 63 4.17 -26.54 -9.36
CA TRP A 63 3.26 -27.65 -9.62
C TRP A 63 3.64 -28.84 -8.73
N GLY A 64 2.62 -29.49 -8.15
CA GLY A 64 2.81 -30.60 -7.19
C GLY A 64 3.45 -30.15 -5.87
N LYS A 65 4.13 -31.08 -5.19
CA LYS A 65 4.73 -30.87 -3.86
C LYS A 65 6.09 -30.12 -3.89
N LYS A 66 6.61 -29.75 -5.07
CA LYS A 66 7.90 -29.06 -5.23
C LYS A 66 7.73 -27.55 -5.04
N VAL A 67 7.71 -27.14 -3.77
CA VAL A 67 7.70 -25.74 -3.33
C VAL A 67 9.06 -25.43 -2.71
N PRO A 68 9.63 -24.23 -2.91
CA PRO A 68 10.80 -23.80 -2.14
C PRO A 68 10.53 -23.88 -0.63
N GLN A 69 11.45 -24.48 0.12
CA GLN A 69 11.40 -24.48 1.59
C GLN A 69 12.35 -23.41 2.11
N GLY A 70 11.89 -22.16 2.04
CA GLY A 70 12.58 -20.98 2.54
C GLY A 70 11.61 -20.06 3.29
N GLY A 71 12.07 -19.43 4.36
CA GLY A 71 11.27 -18.46 5.11
C GLY A 71 11.12 -17.13 4.36
N ASN A 72 9.95 -16.49 4.51
CA ASN A 72 9.54 -15.23 3.86
C ASN A 72 9.06 -15.34 2.39
N ASP A 73 8.58 -16.52 1.97
CA ASP A 73 7.91 -16.69 0.68
C ASP A 73 6.44 -16.24 0.71
N PHE A 74 5.99 -15.57 -0.35
CA PHE A 74 4.58 -15.21 -0.58
C PHE A 74 4.00 -16.05 -1.73
N PHE A 75 2.82 -16.61 -1.50
CA PHE A 75 2.12 -17.46 -2.47
C PHE A 75 0.93 -16.73 -3.11
N TRP A 76 0.72 -16.96 -4.40
CA TRP A 76 -0.42 -16.46 -5.15
C TRP A 76 -1.05 -17.59 -5.96
N ILE A 77 -2.37 -17.75 -5.93
CA ILE A 77 -3.04 -18.62 -6.91
C ILE A 77 -3.28 -17.82 -8.18
N GLN A 78 -2.73 -18.23 -9.32
CA GLN A 78 -3.17 -17.71 -10.61
C GLN A 78 -4.50 -18.37 -10.99
N CYS A 79 -5.59 -17.62 -11.01
CA CYS A 79 -6.90 -18.09 -11.50
C CYS A 79 -7.06 -17.99 -13.02
N GLY A 80 -6.17 -17.30 -13.74
CA GLY A 80 -6.16 -17.28 -15.21
C GLY A 80 -5.38 -16.12 -15.82
N LEU A 81 -5.44 -16.00 -17.15
CA LEU A 81 -5.02 -14.84 -17.93
C LEU A 81 -6.20 -14.45 -18.83
N LEU A 82 -6.61 -13.18 -18.76
CA LEU A 82 -7.86 -12.66 -19.32
C LEU A 82 -7.59 -11.48 -20.26
N PRO A 83 -8.36 -11.27 -21.34
CA PRO A 83 -8.15 -10.14 -22.26
C PRO A 83 -8.56 -8.78 -21.66
N LYS A 84 -9.39 -8.78 -20.61
CA LYS A 84 -9.93 -7.62 -19.90
C LYS A 84 -9.98 -7.92 -18.39
N PRO A 85 -10.01 -6.92 -17.50
CA PRO A 85 -10.14 -7.17 -16.06
C PRO A 85 -11.47 -7.88 -15.75
N MET A 86 -11.47 -8.73 -14.73
CA MET A 86 -12.69 -9.39 -14.25
C MET A 86 -13.52 -8.41 -13.41
N SER A 87 -14.84 -8.41 -13.61
CA SER A 87 -15.75 -7.62 -12.75
C SER A 87 -16.05 -8.36 -11.44
N LEU A 88 -16.36 -7.61 -10.38
CA LEU A 88 -16.71 -8.16 -9.06
C LEU A 88 -17.81 -9.23 -9.14
N ALA A 89 -18.81 -9.05 -10.01
CA ALA A 89 -19.87 -10.02 -10.25
C ALA A 89 -19.36 -11.37 -10.79
N LYS A 90 -18.32 -11.38 -11.64
CA LYS A 90 -17.68 -12.62 -12.14
C LYS A 90 -16.73 -13.27 -11.12
N ALA A 91 -16.22 -12.50 -10.17
CA ALA A 91 -15.43 -13.00 -9.06
C ALA A 91 -16.27 -13.53 -7.88
N LYS A 92 -17.55 -13.13 -7.75
CA LYS A 92 -18.46 -13.58 -6.67
C LYS A 92 -18.43 -15.11 -6.40
N PRO A 93 -18.40 -16.00 -7.41
CA PRO A 93 -18.27 -17.45 -7.18
C PRO A 93 -16.92 -17.88 -6.57
N ILE A 94 -15.84 -17.12 -6.82
CA ILE A 94 -14.50 -17.38 -6.29
C ILE A 94 -14.45 -17.06 -4.79
N TYR A 95 -15.03 -15.92 -4.36
CA TYR A 95 -15.07 -15.54 -2.93
C TYR A 95 -15.72 -16.63 -2.06
N GLY A 96 -16.74 -17.33 -2.55
CA GLY A 96 -17.34 -18.51 -1.89
C GLY A 96 -16.44 -19.75 -1.81
N LYS A 97 -15.17 -19.66 -2.21
CA LYS A 97 -14.16 -20.74 -2.18
C LYS A 97 -12.85 -20.32 -1.51
N ILE A 98 -12.61 -19.05 -1.19
CA ILE A 98 -11.29 -18.54 -0.76
C ILE A 98 -11.35 -17.79 0.57
N THR A 99 -10.17 -17.52 1.14
CA THR A 99 -9.96 -16.82 2.41
C THR A 99 -9.28 -15.45 2.25
N THR A 100 -9.07 -15.00 1.01
CA THR A 100 -8.41 -13.73 0.66
C THR A 100 -9.20 -12.99 -0.44
N ASP A 101 -8.61 -11.96 -1.05
CA ASP A 101 -9.20 -11.24 -2.19
C ASP A 101 -8.77 -11.79 -3.56
N VAL A 102 -9.50 -11.42 -4.61
CA VAL A 102 -9.23 -11.71 -6.03
C VAL A 102 -8.71 -10.46 -6.71
N TRP A 103 -7.52 -10.56 -7.31
CA TRP A 103 -6.77 -9.43 -7.84
C TRP A 103 -6.65 -9.53 -9.35
N MET A 104 -6.72 -8.37 -10.00
CA MET A 104 -6.27 -8.23 -11.38
C MET A 104 -4.85 -7.66 -11.40
N LYS A 105 -3.95 -8.24 -12.17
CA LYS A 105 -2.65 -7.62 -12.50
C LYS A 105 -2.59 -7.34 -14.00
N PRO A 106 -2.35 -6.11 -14.46
CA PRO A 106 -2.09 -5.84 -15.87
C PRO A 106 -0.76 -6.48 -16.29
N GLU A 107 -0.73 -6.98 -17.51
CA GLU A 107 0.43 -7.54 -18.18
C GLU A 107 0.61 -6.85 -19.55
N GLN A 108 1.70 -7.13 -20.27
CA GLN A 108 1.91 -6.59 -21.63
C GLN A 108 0.77 -6.91 -22.61
N LYS A 109 0.04 -8.01 -22.37
CA LYS A 109 -1.17 -8.40 -23.12
C LYS A 109 -2.20 -8.98 -22.14
N GLY A 110 -3.26 -8.21 -21.90
CA GLY A 110 -4.34 -8.60 -20.99
C GLY A 110 -3.99 -8.47 -19.50
N TYR A 111 -4.73 -9.20 -18.68
CA TYR A 111 -4.72 -9.11 -17.22
C TYR A 111 -4.66 -10.50 -16.60
N ARG A 112 -3.75 -10.72 -15.65
CA ARG A 112 -3.70 -11.96 -14.88
C ARG A 112 -4.69 -11.90 -13.73
N CYS A 113 -5.49 -12.96 -13.59
CA CYS A 113 -6.34 -13.20 -12.43
C CYS A 113 -5.46 -13.87 -11.35
N LEU A 114 -5.42 -13.30 -10.15
CA LEU A 114 -4.62 -13.75 -9.02
C LEU A 114 -5.48 -13.80 -7.74
N ILE A 115 -5.08 -14.62 -6.78
CA ILE A 115 -5.72 -14.74 -5.46
C ILE A 115 -4.62 -14.83 -4.40
N GLY A 116 -4.75 -14.10 -3.30
CA GLY A 116 -3.77 -14.02 -2.22
C GLY A 116 -3.61 -12.60 -1.68
N PRO A 117 -2.38 -12.15 -1.31
CA PRO A 117 -1.20 -13.00 -1.10
C PRO A 117 -1.40 -13.90 0.13
N TYR A 118 -0.89 -15.12 0.08
CA TYR A 118 -0.83 -16.03 1.23
C TYR A 118 0.59 -16.07 1.79
N THR A 119 0.74 -16.08 3.11
CA THR A 119 2.01 -16.35 3.81
C THR A 119 2.27 -17.84 4.05
N GLU A 120 1.29 -18.70 3.74
CA GLU A 120 1.32 -20.13 4.02
C GLU A 120 0.92 -20.93 2.78
N PHE A 121 1.81 -21.79 2.29
CA PHE A 121 1.52 -22.68 1.15
C PHE A 121 0.32 -23.60 1.42
N ALA A 122 0.11 -24.02 2.68
CA ALA A 122 -1.03 -24.84 3.07
C ALA A 122 -2.38 -24.16 2.79
N LYS A 123 -2.53 -22.88 3.17
CA LYS A 123 -3.75 -22.10 2.91
C LYS A 123 -3.94 -21.87 1.41
N ALA A 124 -2.89 -21.45 0.69
CA ALA A 124 -2.93 -21.34 -0.76
C ALA A 124 -3.34 -22.66 -1.46
N SER A 125 -2.90 -23.80 -0.92
CA SER A 125 -3.26 -25.13 -1.45
C SER A 125 -4.71 -25.51 -1.18
N GLN A 126 -5.24 -25.27 0.03
CA GLN A 126 -6.63 -25.52 0.36
C GLN A 126 -7.58 -24.65 -0.48
N ASP A 127 -7.27 -23.36 -0.60
CA ASP A 127 -8.00 -22.41 -1.44
C ASP A 127 -7.93 -22.83 -2.92
N LEU A 128 -6.76 -23.26 -3.42
CA LEU A 128 -6.61 -23.76 -4.79
C LEU A 128 -7.54 -24.96 -5.08
N GLN A 129 -7.61 -25.94 -4.18
CA GLN A 129 -8.49 -27.10 -4.39
C GLN A 129 -9.96 -26.68 -4.45
N ARG A 130 -10.39 -25.77 -3.56
CA ARG A 130 -11.77 -25.26 -3.57
C ARG A 130 -12.05 -24.42 -4.83
N VAL A 131 -11.10 -23.61 -5.31
CA VAL A 131 -11.21 -22.85 -6.57
C VAL A 131 -11.32 -23.78 -7.78
N LYS A 132 -10.54 -24.88 -7.84
CA LYS A 132 -10.61 -25.88 -8.92
C LYS A 132 -11.97 -26.62 -9.01
N THR A 133 -12.81 -26.57 -7.96
CA THR A 133 -14.20 -27.09 -8.06
C THR A 133 -15.08 -26.27 -9.00
N LEU A 134 -14.69 -25.03 -9.32
CA LEU A 134 -15.35 -24.19 -10.31
C LEU A 134 -14.79 -24.53 -11.70
N SER A 135 -15.67 -24.92 -12.63
CA SER A 135 -15.30 -25.43 -13.97
C SER A 135 -14.35 -24.51 -14.75
N THR A 136 -14.54 -23.19 -14.64
CA THR A 136 -13.71 -22.16 -15.29
C THR A 136 -12.26 -22.11 -14.79
N TYR A 137 -11.98 -22.58 -13.58
CA TYR A 137 -10.69 -22.38 -12.89
C TYR A 137 -9.93 -23.69 -12.62
N LYS A 138 -10.23 -24.76 -13.38
CA LYS A 138 -9.48 -26.03 -13.34
C LYS A 138 -7.98 -25.83 -13.57
N GLU A 139 -7.59 -24.92 -14.47
CA GLU A 139 -6.19 -24.60 -14.79
C GLU A 139 -5.52 -23.62 -13.81
N ALA A 140 -6.13 -23.36 -12.65
CA ALA A 140 -5.49 -22.58 -11.62
C ALA A 140 -4.25 -23.30 -11.04
N PHE A 141 -3.23 -22.54 -10.64
CA PHE A 141 -2.01 -23.07 -10.00
C PHE A 141 -1.38 -22.03 -9.07
N ILE A 142 -0.55 -22.48 -8.12
CA ILE A 142 0.16 -21.59 -7.19
C ILE A 142 1.43 -21.05 -7.83
N ARG A 143 1.75 -19.80 -7.53
CA ARG A 143 3.03 -19.15 -7.76
C ARG A 143 3.68 -18.83 -6.43
N VAL A 144 5.01 -18.80 -6.41
CA VAL A 144 5.82 -18.44 -5.24
C VAL A 144 6.77 -17.29 -5.57
N VAL A 145 6.66 -16.22 -4.78
CA VAL A 145 7.64 -15.16 -4.64
C VAL A 145 8.52 -15.51 -3.46
N GLY A 146 9.84 -15.49 -3.64
CA GLY A 146 10.81 -15.70 -2.56
C GLY A 146 12.05 -14.82 -2.71
N LYS A 147 12.80 -14.65 -1.63
CA LYS A 147 14.10 -13.94 -1.66
C LYS A 147 15.05 -14.69 -2.60
N GLY A 148 15.41 -14.07 -3.72
CA GLY A 148 16.15 -14.71 -4.83
C GLY A 148 15.34 -14.92 -6.12
N THR A 149 14.10 -14.43 -6.20
CA THR A 149 13.30 -14.46 -7.46
C THR A 149 13.38 -13.17 -8.31
N SER A 150 14.18 -12.19 -7.88
CA SER A 150 14.49 -10.93 -8.58
C SER A 150 15.51 -11.11 -9.72
N GLU A 151 15.28 -12.08 -10.59
CA GLU A 151 16.07 -12.37 -11.79
C GLU A 151 15.14 -12.32 -13.01
N PRO A 152 15.33 -11.39 -13.97
CA PRO A 152 14.48 -11.28 -15.15
C PRO A 152 14.73 -12.46 -16.08
N VAL A 153 13.92 -13.52 -15.96
CA VAL A 153 14.09 -14.78 -16.69
C VAL A 153 14.07 -14.55 -18.21
N LYS A 154 15.27 -14.49 -18.78
CA LYS A 154 15.55 -14.60 -20.22
C LYS A 154 14.85 -15.85 -20.75
N GLN A 155 14.06 -15.70 -21.82
CA GLN A 155 13.23 -16.80 -22.33
C GLN A 155 14.07 -18.01 -22.72
N THR A 156 13.86 -19.14 -22.03
CA THR A 156 14.46 -20.44 -22.39
C THR A 156 13.78 -21.01 -23.64
N LYS A 157 14.27 -20.61 -24.82
CA LYS A 157 14.04 -21.37 -26.05
C LYS A 157 14.80 -22.71 -25.98
N PRO A 158 14.30 -23.77 -26.65
CA PRO A 158 15.04 -25.02 -26.82
C PRO A 158 16.35 -24.84 -27.62
N MET A 159 17.27 -25.79 -27.43
CA MET A 159 18.59 -25.91 -28.07
C MET A 159 18.74 -27.32 -28.69
N PRO A 160 19.76 -27.60 -29.54
CA PRO A 160 20.48 -26.70 -30.47
C PRO A 160 20.82 -27.34 -31.84
N LYS A 161 21.18 -26.53 -32.85
CA LYS A 161 22.25 -26.80 -33.86
C LYS A 161 22.64 -25.46 -34.57
N PRO A 162 23.81 -25.34 -35.26
CA PRO A 162 24.73 -24.28 -34.85
C PRO A 162 25.34 -23.37 -35.95
N ALA A 163 25.91 -22.26 -35.47
CA ALA A 163 27.06 -21.49 -35.99
C ALA A 163 26.95 -20.63 -37.29
N ALA A 164 26.97 -19.31 -37.08
CA ALA A 164 27.58 -18.31 -37.96
C ALA A 164 28.20 -17.18 -37.08
N LYS A 165 29.07 -16.30 -37.62
CA LYS A 165 30.07 -15.53 -36.85
C LYS A 165 29.86 -13.99 -36.84
N ALA A 166 30.01 -13.37 -35.64
CA ALA A 166 30.49 -12.00 -35.34
C ALA A 166 29.78 -10.78 -36.01
N LYS A 167 29.94 -9.50 -35.62
CA LYS A 167 30.85 -8.76 -34.71
C LYS A 167 30.06 -7.76 -33.81
N PRO A 168 30.68 -7.13 -32.77
CA PRO A 168 30.00 -6.24 -31.81
C PRO A 168 30.03 -4.73 -32.18
N VAL A 169 29.18 -3.93 -31.50
CA VAL A 169 29.25 -2.45 -31.44
C VAL A 169 28.92 -1.98 -30.00
N THR A 170 29.42 -0.80 -29.62
CA THR A 170 29.49 -0.24 -28.25
C THR A 170 28.25 0.57 -27.81
N PRO A 171 28.10 0.88 -26.50
CA PRO A 171 26.85 1.43 -25.93
C PRO A 171 26.72 2.96 -26.04
N VAL A 172 25.48 3.45 -25.93
CA VAL A 172 25.13 4.87 -25.76
C VAL A 172 24.26 5.01 -24.50
N ALA A 173 24.54 6.03 -23.69
CA ALA A 173 23.86 6.32 -22.43
C ALA A 173 23.06 7.66 -22.52
N PRO A 174 22.43 8.16 -21.44
CA PRO A 174 20.97 8.21 -21.40
C PRO A 174 20.38 9.59 -21.72
N VAL A 175 19.26 9.61 -22.44
CA VAL A 175 18.44 10.83 -22.62
C VAL A 175 17.41 10.92 -21.49
N ALA A 176 17.46 12.00 -20.71
CA ALA A 176 16.47 12.29 -19.70
C ALA A 176 15.16 12.80 -20.34
N ALA A 177 14.02 12.26 -19.90
CA ALA A 177 12.68 12.70 -20.33
C ALA A 177 11.93 13.32 -19.15
N THR A 178 11.65 14.61 -19.23
CA THR A 178 11.05 15.42 -18.15
C THR A 178 9.59 15.05 -17.89
N ARG A 179 9.17 15.10 -16.63
CA ARG A 179 7.75 14.92 -16.24
C ARG A 179 6.94 16.19 -16.59
N PRO A 180 5.79 16.09 -17.29
CA PRO A 180 4.85 17.20 -17.41
C PRO A 180 4.23 17.61 -16.05
N ASN A 181 3.83 18.88 -15.93
CA ASN A 181 3.42 19.50 -14.67
C ASN A 181 1.99 19.18 -14.21
N THR A 182 1.71 19.42 -12.92
CA THR A 182 0.39 19.22 -12.29
C THR A 182 -0.41 20.52 -12.16
N ASP A 183 -1.22 20.85 -13.18
CA ASP A 183 -2.06 22.07 -13.20
C ASP A 183 -3.59 21.79 -13.28
N ALA A 184 -4.02 20.58 -12.91
CA ALA A 184 -5.41 20.12 -13.04
C ALA A 184 -6.40 20.61 -11.95
N PHE A 185 -6.09 21.67 -11.20
CA PHE A 185 -6.96 22.22 -10.14
C PHE A 185 -6.96 23.75 -10.07
N LYS A 186 -7.75 24.40 -10.94
CA LYS A 186 -8.30 25.75 -10.68
C LYS A 186 -9.81 25.73 -10.86
N ALA A 187 -10.52 26.02 -9.78
CA ALA A 187 -11.96 26.26 -9.81
C ALA A 187 -12.25 27.60 -10.50
N LYS A 188 -13.45 27.72 -11.08
CA LYS A 188 -13.98 29.00 -11.56
C LYS A 188 -15.41 29.18 -11.04
N GLU A 189 -15.54 30.06 -10.07
CA GLU A 189 -16.84 30.55 -9.59
C GLU A 189 -17.38 31.61 -10.56
N THR A 190 -18.70 31.70 -10.70
CA THR A 190 -19.40 32.88 -11.22
C THR A 190 -20.74 33.04 -10.47
N PRO A 191 -21.24 34.28 -10.28
CA PRO A 191 -22.08 34.61 -9.12
C PRO A 191 -23.59 34.65 -9.41
N ALA A 192 -24.39 34.73 -8.33
CA ALA A 192 -25.85 34.81 -8.37
C ALA A 192 -26.39 36.24 -8.37
N LYS A 193 -27.60 36.46 -8.94
CA LYS A 193 -28.45 37.62 -8.60
C LYS A 193 -29.96 37.38 -8.86
N ALA A 194 -30.74 37.46 -7.77
CA ALA A 194 -32.15 37.88 -7.60
C ALA A 194 -33.30 37.39 -8.56
N ALA A 195 -34.50 37.27 -7.97
CA ALA A 195 -35.77 36.95 -8.61
C ALA A 195 -36.71 38.19 -8.74
N PRO A 196 -37.96 38.00 -9.20
CA PRO A 196 -39.08 38.36 -8.31
C PRO A 196 -40.23 37.32 -8.24
N LYS A 197 -41.28 37.67 -7.49
CA LYS A 197 -42.48 36.87 -7.10
C LYS A 197 -43.52 36.82 -8.27
N GLN A 198 -44.65 36.11 -8.26
CA GLN A 198 -45.52 35.46 -7.24
C GLN A 198 -46.37 34.36 -7.97
N ALA A 199 -47.43 33.65 -7.52
CA ALA A 199 -48.34 33.66 -6.36
C ALA A 199 -49.11 32.31 -6.20
N SER A 200 -50.02 32.24 -5.22
CA SER A 200 -51.25 31.39 -5.16
C SER A 200 -51.17 29.88 -4.83
N GLN A 201 -52.27 29.38 -4.26
CA GLN A 201 -52.54 28.06 -3.62
C GLN A 201 -53.86 27.47 -4.21
N PRO A 202 -54.32 26.21 -3.97
CA PRO A 202 -54.43 25.58 -2.64
C PRO A 202 -54.33 24.03 -2.46
N VAL A 203 -53.91 23.66 -1.24
CA VAL A 203 -54.38 22.57 -0.34
C VAL A 203 -54.76 21.17 -0.89
N ALA A 204 -54.00 20.15 -0.41
CA ALA A 204 -54.51 18.82 -0.05
C ALA A 204 -53.83 18.31 1.24
N LYS A 205 -54.45 17.38 1.98
CA LYS A 205 -54.00 16.87 3.31
C LYS A 205 -53.06 15.63 3.21
N PRO A 206 -52.44 15.12 4.30
CA PRO A 206 -51.07 14.63 4.22
C PRO A 206 -50.92 13.10 4.31
N THR A 207 -50.20 12.52 3.35
CA THR A 207 -49.71 11.13 3.42
C THR A 207 -48.33 11.10 4.06
N GLN A 208 -48.09 10.17 4.98
CA GLN A 208 -46.83 10.08 5.73
C GLN A 208 -45.66 9.71 4.81
N ALA A 209 -44.58 10.50 4.84
CA ALA A 209 -43.37 10.21 4.07
C ALA A 209 -42.67 8.95 4.62
N PRO A 210 -42.28 7.98 3.76
CA PRO A 210 -41.42 6.88 4.17
C PRO A 210 -40.09 7.42 4.69
N LYS A 211 -39.86 7.27 5.99
CA LYS A 211 -38.58 7.62 6.65
C LYS A 211 -37.44 6.91 5.91
N PRO A 212 -36.45 7.62 5.34
CA PRO A 212 -35.33 6.98 4.67
C PRO A 212 -34.66 5.98 5.60
N ALA A 213 -34.63 4.71 5.18
CA ALA A 213 -34.09 3.63 5.99
C ALA A 213 -32.61 3.90 6.29
N GLN A 214 -32.31 4.30 7.52
CA GLN A 214 -30.94 4.43 7.99
C GLN A 214 -30.29 3.04 7.89
N PRO A 215 -29.13 2.89 7.24
CA PRO A 215 -28.49 1.59 7.12
C PRO A 215 -28.06 1.12 8.51
N ILE A 216 -28.77 0.09 9.01
CA ILE A 216 -28.42 -0.65 10.21
C ILE A 216 -27.14 -1.41 9.87
N ILE A 217 -26.00 -0.89 10.32
CA ILE A 217 -24.70 -1.55 10.22
C ILE A 217 -24.40 -2.17 11.57
N SER A 218 -24.52 -3.49 11.66
CA SER A 218 -24.21 -4.26 12.86
C SER A 218 -22.75 -4.10 13.29
N ASN A 219 -22.49 -4.25 14.59
CA ASN A 219 -21.18 -3.98 15.19
C ASN A 219 -20.10 -4.98 14.75
N ASP A 220 -20.48 -6.16 14.27
CA ASP A 220 -19.59 -7.26 13.85
C ASP A 220 -18.73 -6.91 12.61
N THR A 221 -19.04 -5.80 11.93
CA THR A 221 -18.37 -5.37 10.70
C THR A 221 -17.01 -4.68 10.91
N VAL A 222 -16.66 -4.27 12.14
CA VAL A 222 -15.45 -3.49 12.46
C VAL A 222 -14.37 -4.34 13.15
N GLN A 223 -13.27 -4.64 12.45
CA GLN A 223 -12.12 -5.36 13.00
C GLN A 223 -11.00 -4.38 13.39
N VAL A 224 -10.57 -4.38 14.65
CA VAL A 224 -9.31 -3.71 15.05
C VAL A 224 -8.13 -4.52 14.51
N ARG A 225 -7.28 -3.92 13.68
CA ARG A 225 -6.11 -4.58 13.06
C ARG A 225 -4.77 -4.20 13.67
N LEU A 226 -4.66 -2.98 14.19
CA LEU A 226 -3.51 -2.50 14.95
C LEU A 226 -4.02 -1.87 16.24
N LYS A 227 -3.27 -2.07 17.32
CA LYS A 227 -3.52 -1.46 18.63
C LYS A 227 -2.18 -1.12 19.29
N THR A 228 -2.11 0.03 19.95
CA THR A 228 -1.04 0.35 20.90
C THR A 228 -1.59 1.19 22.06
N ILE A 229 -0.85 1.30 23.14
CA ILE A 229 -1.16 2.18 24.28
C ILE A 229 0.06 3.07 24.51
N LEU A 230 -0.14 4.38 24.52
CA LEU A 230 0.91 5.39 24.73
C LEU A 230 0.35 6.52 25.61
N GLN A 231 1.08 6.89 26.66
CA GLN A 231 0.68 7.96 27.60
C GLN A 231 -0.77 7.79 28.12
N GLY A 232 -1.15 6.56 28.45
CA GLY A 232 -2.50 6.19 28.92
C GLY A 232 -3.56 6.08 27.82
N LYS A 233 -3.34 6.62 26.62
CA LYS A 233 -4.27 6.58 25.49
C LYS A 233 -4.11 5.32 24.66
N THR A 234 -5.23 4.71 24.30
CA THR A 234 -5.32 3.58 23.38
C THR A 234 -5.51 4.08 21.95
N PHE A 235 -4.58 3.73 21.07
CA PHE A 235 -4.64 4.03 19.63
C PHE A 235 -4.97 2.74 18.86
N VAL A 236 -5.90 2.80 17.90
CA VAL A 236 -6.24 1.65 17.03
C VAL A 236 -6.39 2.03 15.56
N VAL A 237 -6.08 1.09 14.67
CA VAL A 237 -6.43 1.17 13.24
C VAL A 237 -7.54 0.16 12.94
N PRO A 238 -8.76 0.63 12.64
CA PRO A 238 -9.89 -0.24 12.29
C PRO A 238 -9.91 -0.61 10.80
N TYR A 239 -10.41 -1.80 10.52
CA TYR A 239 -10.73 -2.30 9.19
C TYR A 239 -12.22 -2.66 9.10
N LEU A 240 -12.86 -2.42 7.95
CA LEU A 240 -14.25 -2.79 7.72
C LEU A 240 -14.30 -4.05 6.87
N VAL A 241 -14.69 -5.17 7.47
CA VAL A 241 -14.66 -6.50 6.84
C VAL A 241 -15.80 -6.63 5.83
N GLU A 242 -17.03 -6.37 6.27
CA GLU A 242 -18.22 -6.38 5.42
C GLU A 242 -18.72 -4.96 5.17
N ASN A 243 -18.19 -4.33 4.14
CA ASN A 243 -18.82 -3.23 3.41
C ASN A 243 -18.05 -3.00 2.11
N ASN A 244 -18.73 -2.49 1.09
CA ASN A 244 -18.12 -2.09 -0.19
C ASN A 244 -17.26 -0.82 0.02
N ASN A 245 -16.09 -0.96 0.65
CA ASN A 245 -15.12 0.11 0.89
C ASN A 245 -13.95 0.00 -0.08
N GLN A 246 -13.37 1.15 -0.46
CA GLN A 246 -12.06 1.15 -1.09
C GLN A 246 -10.99 0.81 -0.05
N PHE A 247 -9.97 0.08 -0.49
CA PHE A 247 -8.74 -0.17 0.28
C PHE A 247 -7.50 0.02 -0.58
N TYR A 248 -6.32 -0.08 0.04
CA TYR A 248 -5.04 -0.33 -0.64
C TYR A 248 -4.20 -1.32 0.18
N MET A 249 -3.11 -1.81 -0.38
CA MET A 249 -2.22 -2.76 0.31
C MET A 249 -0.98 -2.07 0.88
N GLU A 250 -0.71 -2.32 2.16
CA GLU A 250 0.57 -1.95 2.81
C GLU A 250 0.93 -3.03 3.83
N HIS A 251 2.22 -3.35 3.99
CA HIS A 251 2.70 -4.42 4.89
C HIS A 251 1.98 -5.78 4.71
N GLY A 252 1.57 -6.10 3.48
CA GLY A 252 0.87 -7.34 3.13
C GLY A 252 -0.58 -7.43 3.61
N LYS A 253 -1.18 -6.32 4.07
CA LYS A 253 -2.56 -6.25 4.56
C LYS A 253 -3.35 -5.16 3.81
N PRO A 254 -4.67 -5.35 3.58
CA PRO A 254 -5.49 -4.28 3.06
C PRO A 254 -5.86 -3.30 4.16
N TRP A 255 -5.85 -2.01 3.84
CA TRP A 255 -6.16 -0.90 4.74
C TRP A 255 -7.30 -0.04 4.19
N ASN A 256 -8.26 0.26 5.06
CA ASN A 256 -9.44 1.07 4.76
C ASN A 256 -9.05 2.44 4.16
N ARG A 257 -9.64 2.81 3.02
CA ARG A 257 -9.59 4.18 2.47
C ARG A 257 -10.94 4.84 2.63
N LEU A 258 -11.16 5.51 3.76
CA LEU A 258 -12.45 6.13 4.09
C LEU A 258 -12.42 7.65 3.92
N ASN A 259 -13.59 8.24 3.66
CA ASN A 259 -13.81 9.68 3.78
C ASN A 259 -13.97 10.07 5.26
N TYR A 260 -13.92 11.37 5.58
CA TYR A 260 -13.97 11.85 6.96
C TYR A 260 -15.24 11.43 7.73
N ALA A 261 -16.40 11.45 7.07
CA ALA A 261 -17.67 11.10 7.70
C ALA A 261 -17.74 9.61 8.08
N SER A 262 -17.33 8.73 7.15
CA SER A 262 -17.23 7.29 7.43
C SER A 262 -16.17 7.00 8.49
N SER A 263 -15.03 7.70 8.46
CA SER A 263 -13.94 7.54 9.44
C SER A 263 -14.40 7.89 10.86
N LYS A 264 -15.11 9.01 11.01
CA LYS A 264 -15.70 9.39 12.30
C LYS A 264 -16.72 8.35 12.78
N LYS A 265 -17.61 7.86 11.90
CA LYS A 265 -18.59 6.83 12.25
C LYS A 265 -17.90 5.55 12.76
N VAL A 266 -16.83 5.09 12.11
CA VAL A 266 -16.10 3.87 12.52
C VAL A 266 -15.46 4.03 13.90
N CYS A 267 -14.83 5.16 14.19
CA CYS A 267 -14.31 5.39 15.55
C CYS A 267 -15.43 5.45 16.60
N GLN A 268 -16.55 6.12 16.28
CA GLN A 268 -17.71 6.18 17.17
C GLN A 268 -18.32 4.78 17.44
N GLN A 269 -18.35 3.88 16.45
CA GLN A 269 -18.78 2.49 16.65
C GLN A 269 -17.87 1.71 17.63
N LEU A 270 -16.59 2.08 17.73
CA LEU A 270 -15.65 1.52 18.72
C LEU A 270 -15.68 2.25 20.08
N SER A 271 -16.57 3.24 20.26
CA SER A 271 -16.58 4.16 21.41
C SER A 271 -15.25 4.93 21.58
N MET A 272 -14.71 5.41 20.45
CA MET A 272 -13.45 6.15 20.32
C MET A 272 -13.62 7.38 19.40
N ASP A 273 -12.67 8.31 19.44
CA ASP A 273 -12.62 9.50 18.59
C ASP A 273 -11.58 9.34 17.46
N LEU A 274 -11.58 10.19 16.43
CA LEU A 274 -10.42 10.33 15.53
C LEU A 274 -9.25 10.99 16.28
N ALA A 275 -7.99 10.65 15.95
CA ALA A 275 -6.83 11.26 16.61
C ALA A 275 -6.75 12.78 16.43
N SER A 276 -6.31 13.50 17.47
CA SER A 276 -5.87 14.90 17.35
C SER A 276 -4.49 15.00 16.68
N VAL A 277 -4.11 16.20 16.28
CA VAL A 277 -2.75 16.48 15.78
C VAL A 277 -1.68 16.17 16.82
N SER A 278 -1.88 16.54 18.10
CA SER A 278 -0.90 16.27 19.15
C SER A 278 -0.82 14.79 19.49
N GLU A 279 -1.94 14.08 19.54
CA GLU A 279 -2.00 12.63 19.76
C GLU A 279 -1.26 11.86 18.65
N PHE A 280 -1.45 12.27 17.39
CA PHE A 280 -0.73 11.67 16.27
C PHE A 280 0.76 12.01 16.28
N LYS A 281 1.16 13.25 16.61
CA LYS A 281 2.59 13.58 16.75
C LYS A 281 3.27 12.77 17.87
N THR A 282 2.61 12.56 19.01
CA THR A 282 3.09 11.64 20.07
C THR A 282 3.26 10.21 19.54
N LEU A 283 2.29 9.70 18.77
CA LEU A 283 2.39 8.37 18.17
C LEU A 283 3.55 8.28 17.15
N ARG A 284 3.73 9.27 16.27
CA ARG A 284 4.88 9.34 15.35
C ARG A 284 6.21 9.33 16.12
N ALA A 285 6.34 10.20 17.12
CA ALA A 285 7.56 10.34 17.93
C ALA A 285 7.93 9.07 18.73
N SER A 286 6.98 8.16 18.98
CA SER A 286 7.23 6.88 19.65
C SER A 286 7.96 5.83 18.79
N GLY A 287 8.02 6.00 17.46
CA GLY A 287 8.55 5.01 16.52
C GLY A 287 7.74 3.70 16.42
N VAL A 288 6.61 3.58 17.13
CA VAL A 288 5.76 2.38 17.15
C VAL A 288 5.16 2.09 15.78
N MET A 289 4.88 3.12 14.97
CA MET A 289 4.27 2.94 13.65
C MET A 289 5.21 2.18 12.70
N GLU A 290 6.45 2.65 12.57
CA GLU A 290 7.53 1.99 11.82
C GLU A 290 7.81 0.60 12.37
N LYS A 291 8.07 0.49 13.69
CA LYS A 291 8.43 -0.77 14.35
C LYS A 291 7.38 -1.86 14.16
N ASN A 292 6.10 -1.50 14.19
CA ASN A 292 4.98 -2.44 14.11
C ASN A 292 4.32 -2.47 12.73
N ASN A 293 4.96 -1.95 11.67
CA ASN A 293 4.48 -2.01 10.28
C ASN A 293 3.05 -1.44 10.12
N TRP A 294 2.80 -0.27 10.70
CA TRP A 294 1.57 0.50 10.48
C TRP A 294 1.57 1.09 9.06
N PRO A 295 0.40 1.23 8.41
CA PRO A 295 0.35 1.89 7.11
C PRO A 295 0.75 3.36 7.24
N LEU A 296 1.69 3.82 6.41
CA LEU A 296 2.19 5.20 6.38
C LEU A 296 2.13 5.83 4.98
N GLN A 297 1.95 5.03 3.93
CA GLN A 297 1.83 5.49 2.55
C GLN A 297 0.65 6.45 2.32
N LEU A 298 -0.50 6.21 2.97
CA LEU A 298 -1.60 7.16 3.00
C LEU A 298 -1.68 7.89 4.34
N PRO A 299 -1.96 9.21 4.33
CA PRO A 299 -2.27 9.98 5.53
C PRO A 299 -3.47 9.39 6.28
N TYR A 300 -3.60 9.74 7.55
CA TYR A 300 -4.74 9.40 8.39
C TYR A 300 -5.73 10.56 8.49
N TRP A 301 -7.00 10.26 8.73
CA TRP A 301 -7.96 11.25 9.22
C TRP A 301 -7.73 11.55 10.70
N GLY A 302 -7.51 12.83 11.02
CA GLY A 302 -7.58 13.38 12.36
C GLY A 302 -8.84 14.19 12.61
N LYS A 303 -9.00 14.73 13.83
CA LYS A 303 -10.10 15.66 14.17
C LYS A 303 -10.15 16.86 13.22
N ASP A 304 -11.34 17.44 13.08
CA ASP A 304 -11.61 18.67 12.31
C ASP A 304 -11.19 18.64 10.84
N LYS A 305 -11.28 17.45 10.21
CA LYS A 305 -10.84 17.17 8.84
C LYS A 305 -9.35 17.49 8.59
N LYS A 306 -8.49 17.37 9.60
CA LYS A 306 -7.04 17.38 9.37
C LYS A 306 -6.59 16.08 8.71
N GLY A 307 -5.80 16.19 7.64
CA GLY A 307 -4.99 15.09 7.15
C GLY A 307 -3.72 15.00 7.99
N LEU A 308 -3.50 13.85 8.62
CA LEU A 308 -2.36 13.54 9.48
C LEU A 308 -1.31 12.80 8.63
N PHE A 309 -0.25 13.49 8.25
CA PHE A 309 0.79 13.00 7.35
C PHE A 309 1.96 12.36 8.13
N ALA A 310 2.61 11.36 7.56
CA ALA A 310 3.74 10.66 8.19
C ALA A 310 5.08 11.38 8.04
N ASP A 311 5.16 12.22 7.00
CA ASP A 311 6.34 12.84 6.37
C ASP A 311 6.36 14.38 6.46
N ARG A 312 5.23 15.01 6.83
CA ARG A 312 5.07 16.47 6.86
C ARG A 312 3.99 16.93 7.85
N GLU A 313 3.86 18.25 8.02
CA GLU A 313 2.86 18.84 8.92
C GLU A 313 1.40 18.59 8.45
N PRO A 314 0.43 18.49 9.40
CA PRO A 314 -0.97 18.28 9.08
C PRO A 314 -1.61 19.43 8.30
N ASN A 315 -2.41 19.09 7.28
CA ASN A 315 -3.13 20.08 6.47
C ASN A 315 -4.66 19.96 6.63
N GLN A 316 -5.38 21.04 6.37
CA GLN A 316 -6.84 21.03 6.25
C GLN A 316 -7.26 20.32 4.96
N LEU A 317 -8.26 19.44 5.04
CA LEU A 317 -8.83 18.77 3.87
C LEU A 317 -10.36 18.99 3.78
N THR A 318 -10.90 18.77 2.57
CA THR A 318 -12.34 18.90 2.26
C THR A 318 -13.23 17.94 3.07
N GLY A 319 -12.68 16.77 3.43
CA GLY A 319 -13.40 15.64 4.01
C GLY A 319 -13.74 14.53 3.02
N THR A 320 -13.53 14.73 1.70
CA THR A 320 -13.88 13.76 0.64
C THR A 320 -12.74 12.81 0.26
N SER A 321 -11.49 13.16 0.60
CA SER A 321 -10.31 12.31 0.37
C SER A 321 -10.44 10.94 1.05
N LEU A 322 -9.94 9.88 0.40
CA LEU A 322 -10.02 8.51 0.92
C LEU A 322 -8.67 8.11 1.55
N LEU A 323 -8.64 8.10 2.88
CA LEU A 323 -7.46 8.06 3.75
C LEU A 323 -7.55 6.92 4.78
N ASN A 324 -6.44 6.66 5.48
CA ASN A 324 -6.40 5.77 6.63
C ASN A 324 -7.23 6.33 7.80
N VAL A 325 -7.59 5.44 8.74
CA VAL A 325 -8.33 5.79 9.95
C VAL A 325 -7.53 5.39 11.18
N ILE A 326 -7.44 6.29 12.14
CA ILE A 326 -6.88 6.00 13.46
C ILE A 326 -7.84 6.53 14.52
N CYS A 327 -8.21 5.67 15.45
CA CYS A 327 -9.10 6.01 16.55
C CYS A 327 -8.34 6.04 17.88
N VAL A 328 -8.71 6.97 18.76
CA VAL A 328 -8.05 7.23 20.04
C VAL A 328 -9.08 7.29 21.17
N LYS A 329 -8.71 6.76 22.33
CA LYS A 329 -9.43 6.85 23.60
C LYS A 329 -8.44 6.93 24.76
#